data_AF-A8UQB0-F1
#
_entry.id   AF-A8UQB0-F1
#
_cell.length_a   1.000
_cell.length_b   1.000
_cell.length_c   1.000
_cell.angle_alpha   90.00
_cell.angle_beta   90.00
_cell.angle_gamma   90.00
#
_symmetry.space_group_name_H-M   'P 1'
#
loop_
_entity.id
_entity.type
_entity.pdbx_description
1 polymer ?
#
loop_
_entity_poly.entity_id
_entity_poly.type
_entity_poly.pdbx_seq_one_letter_code
_entity_poly.pdbx_strand_id
1 'polypeptide(L)' 'MNRNQILSIGVGSALGTSIGTTIGAVTGDIAMSTVYGSLIGIIIGVVLALVVFKEDKTEE' A
#
# COMPACT_ATOMS: atom_id res chain seq x y z
N MET A 1 -11.16 -1.65 12.36
CA MET A 1 -10.64 -1.74 10.98
C MET A 1 -11.43 -2.84 10.29
N ASN A 2 -12.19 -2.51 9.25
CA ASN A 2 -12.99 -3.49 8.50
C ASN A 2 -12.06 -4.42 7.71
N ARG A 3 -12.51 -5.62 7.34
CA ARG A 3 -11.80 -6.55 6.42
C ARG A 3 -11.33 -5.83 5.16
N ASN A 4 -12.17 -4.96 4.59
CA ASN A 4 -11.81 -4.17 3.41
C ASN A 4 -10.65 -3.20 3.65
N GLN A 5 -10.56 -2.61 4.84
CA GLN A 5 -9.45 -1.72 5.19
C GLN A 5 -8.14 -2.51 5.38
N ILE A 6 -8.20 -3.67 6.02
CA ILE A 6 -7.05 -4.58 6.17
C ILE A 6 -6.55 -5.03 4.80
N LEU A 7 -7.47 -5.45 3.93
CA LEU A 7 -7.14 -5.88 2.57
C LEU A 7 -6.56 -4.74 1.74
N SER A 8 -7.11 -3.53 1.82
CA SER A 8 -6.61 -2.37 1.08
C SER A 8 -5.17 -2.00 1.48
N ILE A 9 -4.87 -2.02 2.78
CA ILE A 9 -3.52 -1.76 3.29
C ILE A 9 -2.58 -2.89 2.88
N GLY A 10 -3.02 -4.15 2.96
CA GLY A 10 -2.23 -5.32 2.54
C GLY A 10 -1.90 -5.31 1.05
N VAL A 11 -2.89 -5.03 0.20
CA VAL A 11 -2.73 -4.89 -1.25
C VAL A 11 -1.81 -3.71 -1.58
N GLY A 12 -2.00 -2.56 -0.93
CA GLY A 12 -1.12 -1.41 -1.09
C GLY A 12 0.34 -1.74 -0.77
N SER A 13 0.59 -2.41 0.35
CA SER A 13 1.93 -2.85 0.75
C SER A 13 2.57 -3.83 -0.24
N ALA A 14 1.81 -4.84 -0.68
CA ALA A 14 2.29 -5.83 -1.64
C ALA A 14 2.63 -5.20 -3.00
N LEU A 15 1.76 -4.33 -3.51
CA LEU A 15 1.99 -3.59 -4.75
C LEU A 15 3.19 -2.65 -4.64
N GLY A 16 3.27 -1.88 -3.57
CA GLY A 16 4.39 -0.96 -3.34
C GLY A 16 5.73 -1.69 -3.26
N THR A 17 5.77 -2.83 -2.57
CA THR A 17 6.96 -3.68 -2.49
C THR A 17 7.34 -4.21 -3.88
N SER A 18 6.40 -4.74 -4.65
CA SER A 18 6.66 -5.27 -6.00
C SER A 18 7.14 -4.19 -6.99
N ILE A 19 6.60 -2.98 -6.89
CA ILE A 19 7.04 -1.85 -7.72
C ILE A 19 8.44 -1.40 -7.27
N GLY A 20 8.67 -1.28 -5.97
CA GLY A 20 9.95 -0.90 -5.38
C GLY A 20 11.08 -1.86 -5.73
N THR A 21 10.82 -3.18 -5.70
CA THR A 21 11.80 -4.19 -6.12
C THR A 21 12.12 -4.09 -7.60
N THR A 22 11.11 -3.85 -8.45
CA THR A 22 11.30 -3.70 -9.91
C THR A 22 12.14 -2.46 -10.22
N ILE A 23 11.83 -1.31 -9.60
CA ILE A 23 12.60 -0.08 -9.76
C ILE A 23 14.03 -0.28 -9.24
N GLY A 24 14.18 -0.91 -8.08
CA GLY A 24 15.49 -1.20 -7.50
C GLY A 24 16.34 -2.13 -8.34
N ALA A 25 15.72 -3.11 -9.01
CA ALA A 25 16.42 -4.01 -9.93
C ALA A 25 16.98 -3.25 -11.15
N VAL A 26 16.28 -2.22 -11.63
CA VAL A 26 16.74 -1.36 -12.74
C VAL A 26 17.80 -0.35 -12.28
N THR A 27 17.67 0.18 -11.06
CA THR A 27 18.53 1.27 -10.55
C THR A 27 19.80 0.75 -9.86
N GLY A 28 19.89 -0.57 -9.62
CA GLY A 28 21.04 -1.20 -8.95
C GLY A 28 20.98 -1.17 -7.42
N ASP A 29 19.91 -0.63 -6.83
CA ASP A 29 19.69 -0.60 -5.39
C ASP A 29 18.29 -1.15 -5.04
N ILE A 30 18.22 -2.47 -4.91
CA ILE A 30 16.98 -3.21 -4.60
C ILE A 30 16.54 -2.96 -3.16
N ALA A 31 17.49 -2.92 -2.22
CA ALA A 31 17.19 -2.82 -0.80
C ALA A 31 16.50 -1.49 -0.49
N MET A 32 17.08 -0.36 -0.91
CA MET A 32 16.50 0.96 -0.65
C MET A 32 15.23 1.18 -1.44
N SER A 33 15.18 0.79 -2.72
CA SER A 33 13.98 0.97 -3.54
C SER A 33 12.80 0.14 -3.06
N THR A 34 13.04 -1.04 -2.48
CA THR A 34 11.99 -1.86 -1.86
C THR A 34 11.42 -1.17 -0.62
N VAL A 35 12.28 -0.57 0.22
CA VAL A 35 11.83 0.19 1.40
C VAL A 35 10.98 1.38 0.98
N TYR A 36 11.45 2.18 0.01
CA TYR A 36 10.68 3.32 -0.50
C TYR A 36 9.37 2.89 -1.16
N GLY A 37 9.40 1.84 -1.98
CA GLY A 37 8.22 1.30 -2.62
C GLY A 37 7.19 0.78 -1.61
N SER A 38 7.63 0.04 -0.59
CA SER A 38 6.75 -0.45 0.47
C SER A 38 6.12 0.69 1.26
N LEU A 39 6.91 1.71 1.63
CA LEU A 39 6.40 2.90 2.33
C LEU A 39 5.32 3.62 1.51
N ILE A 40 5.58 3.86 0.22
CA ILE A 40 4.62 4.48 -0.69
C ILE A 40 3.36 3.62 -0.84
N GLY A 41 3.52 2.31 -1.01
CA GLY A 41 2.42 1.36 -1.13
C GLY A 41 1.53 1.31 0.11
N ILE A 42 2.13 1.35 1.31
CA ILE A 42 1.39 1.44 2.57
C ILE A 42 0.62 2.75 2.65
N ILE A 43 1.25 3.89 2.31
CA ILE A 43 0.56 5.20 2.32
C ILE A 43 -0.65 5.17 1.37
N ILE A 44 -0.48 4.66 0.15
CA ILE A 44 -1.57 4.52 -0.82
C ILE A 44 -2.67 3.61 -0.27
N GLY A 45 -2.31 2.44 0.27
CA GLY A 45 -3.26 1.49 0.86
C GLY A 45 -4.04 2.07 2.04
N VAL A 46 -3.37 2.86 2.90
CA VAL A 46 -4.00 3.56 4.02
C VAL A 46 -4.91 4.69 3.54
N VAL A 47 -4.47 5.49 2.56
CA VAL A 47 -5.32 6.55 1.97
C VAL A 47 -6.57 5.94 1.33
N LEU A 48 -6.44 4.84 0.57
CA LEU A 48 -7.59 4.12 0.02
C LEU A 48 -8.50 3.56 1.12
N ALA A 49 -7.92 2.96 2.16
CA ALA A 49 -8.67 2.46 3.31
C ALA A 49 -9.47 3.55 4.06
N LEU A 50 -8.92 4.77 4.12
CA LEU A 50 -9.53 5.90 4.81
C LEU A 50 -10.45 6.74 3.94
N VAL A 51 -10.22 6.81 2.63
CA VAL A 51 -11.03 7.60 1.69
C VAL A 51 -12.20 6.79 1.16
N VAL A 52 -11.98 5.53 0.77
CA VAL A 52 -12.99 4.68 0.11
C VAL A 52 -13.83 3.91 1.12
N PHE A 53 -13.21 3.39 2.18
CA PHE A 53 -13.92 2.57 3.20
C PHE A 53 -14.26 3.35 4.46
N LYS A 54 -14.31 4.69 4.38
CA LYS A 54 -14.80 5.54 5.47
C LYS A 54 -16.31 5.41 5.65
N GLU A 55 -17.03 5.02 4.59
CA GLU A 55 -18.49 5.01 4.52
C GLU A 55 -19.15 3.75 5.09
N ASP A 56 -18.40 2.67 5.40
CA ASP A 56 -18.93 1.48 6.11
C ASP A 56 -19.28 1.74 7.60
N LYS A 57 -19.43 3.02 8.00
CA LYS A 57 -19.85 3.46 9.34
C LYS A 57 -21.03 4.44 9.30
N THR A 58 -21.76 4.48 8.19
CA THR A 58 -23.04 5.19 8.10
C THR A 58 -24.05 4.30 7.40
N GLU A 59 -24.43 3.22 8.07
CA GLU A 59 -25.72 2.57 7.85
C GLU A 59 -26.42 2.58 9.22
N GLU A 60 -27.45 3.43 9.31
CA GLU A 60 -28.52 3.39 10.33
C GLU A 60 -29.38 2.13 10.15
#